data_AF-A0A1B7L2P8-F1
#
_entry.id   AF-A0A1B7L2P8-F1
#
_cell.length_a   1.000
_cell.length_b   1.000
_cell.length_c   1.000
_cell.angle_alpha   90.00
_cell.angle_beta   90.00
_cell.angle_gamma   90.00
#
_symmetry.space_group_name_H-M   'P 1'
#
loop_
_entity.id
_entity.type
_entity.pdbx_description
1 polymer ?
#
loop_
_entity_poly.entity_id
_entity_poly.type
_entity_poly.pdbx_seq_one_letter_code
_entity_poly.pdbx_strand_id
1 'polypeptide(L)'
;METVVKGSNSLGEYFTLLLDKTQYDKDAILKASYGLAEYYFVHITKATTEKLAISFYTKNITGTPLVIENAVTLFLNALHATPPVPLPLAETHH
;
A
#
# COMPACT_ATOMS: atom_id res chain seq x y z
N MET A 1 -0.84 3.01 13.49
CA MET A 1 0.41 3.70 13.13
C MET A 1 1.09 2.87 12.07
N GLU A 2 1.13 3.38 10.84
CA GLU A 2 1.82 2.73 9.72
C GLU A 2 3.31 2.68 9.99
N THR A 3 3.92 1.53 9.74
CA THR A 3 5.37 1.35 9.92
C THR A 3 5.99 1.08 8.56
N VAL A 4 7.04 1.82 8.24
CA VAL A 4 7.77 1.69 6.99
C VAL A 4 9.17 1.16 7.30
N VAL A 5 9.56 0.09 6.64
CA VAL A 5 10.88 -0.55 6.78
C VAL A 5 11.60 -0.52 5.43
N LYS A 6 12.85 -0.06 5.40
CA LYS A 6 13.74 -0.17 4.24
C LYS A 6 14.52 -1.48 4.30
N GLY A 7 14.70 -2.15 3.17
CA GLY A 7 15.51 -3.36 3.05
C GLY A 7 16.14 -3.52 1.67
N SER A 8 16.91 -4.59 1.49
CA SER A 8 17.44 -5.00 0.19
C SER A 8 17.48 -6.52 0.09
N ASN A 9 17.26 -7.06 -1.10
CA ASN A 9 17.37 -8.49 -1.40
C ASN A 9 17.85 -8.70 -2.86
N SER A 10 17.75 -9.93 -3.38
CA SER A 10 18.16 -10.25 -4.75
C SER A 10 17.40 -9.51 -5.86
N LEU A 11 16.25 -8.89 -5.54
CA LEU A 11 15.45 -8.08 -6.45
C LEU A 11 15.82 -6.58 -6.38
N GLY A 12 16.69 -6.19 -5.44
CA GLY A 12 17.13 -4.81 -5.24
C GLY A 12 16.70 -4.22 -3.90
N GLU A 13 16.81 -2.90 -3.79
CA GLU A 13 16.29 -2.15 -2.65
C GLU A 13 14.75 -2.14 -2.65
N TYR A 14 14.16 -2.15 -1.45
CA TYR A 14 12.72 -2.09 -1.28
C TYR A 14 12.32 -1.32 -0.03
N PHE A 15 11.08 -0.86 -0.04
CA PHE A 15 10.38 -0.35 1.13
C PHE A 15 9.16 -1.22 1.41
N THR A 16 8.94 -1.59 2.67
CA THR A 16 7.77 -2.33 3.11
C THR A 16 6.94 -1.48 4.05
N LEU A 17 5.69 -1.24 3.67
CA LEU A 17 4.65 -0.65 4.50
C LEU A 17 3.87 -1.76 5.21
N LEU A 18 3.81 -1.69 6.54
CA LEU A 18 2.92 -2.51 7.35
C LEU A 18 1.58 -1.79 7.54
N LEU A 19 0.54 -2.36 6.94
CA LEU A 19 -0.82 -1.81 6.95
C LEU A 19 -1.74 -2.66 7.82
N ASP A 20 -2.56 -2.02 8.64
CA ASP A 20 -3.62 -2.69 9.40
C ASP A 20 -4.84 -2.90 8.51
N LYS A 21 -5.22 -4.16 8.26
CA LYS A 21 -6.31 -4.51 7.36
C LYS A 21 -7.69 -4.05 7.89
N THR A 22 -7.80 -3.73 9.17
CA THR A 22 -9.07 -3.32 9.80
C THR A 22 -9.40 -1.85 9.55
N GLN A 23 -8.40 -1.06 9.15
CA GLN A 23 -8.54 0.39 8.94
C GLN A 23 -8.89 0.75 7.50
N TYR A 24 -8.70 -0.18 6.57
CA TYR A 24 -8.77 0.10 5.13
C TYR A 24 -9.57 -0.99 4.42
N ASP A 25 -10.39 -0.54 3.46
CA ASP A 25 -11.12 -1.44 2.58
C ASP A 25 -10.17 -2.18 1.63
N LYS A 26 -10.48 -3.44 1.32
CA LYS A 26 -9.65 -4.29 0.46
C LYS A 26 -9.57 -3.74 -0.97
N ASP A 27 -10.67 -3.20 -1.49
CA ASP A 27 -10.70 -2.64 -2.84
C ASP A 27 -9.92 -1.33 -2.91
N ALA A 28 -9.92 -0.54 -1.84
CA ALA A 28 -9.07 0.65 -1.73
C ALA A 28 -7.57 0.30 -1.78
N ILE A 29 -7.14 -0.74 -1.05
CA ILE A 29 -5.75 -1.24 -1.07
C ILE A 29 -5.38 -1.73 -2.47
N LEU A 30 -6.27 -2.50 -3.10
CA LEU A 30 -6.03 -3.04 -4.43
C LEU A 30 -5.95 -1.94 -5.50
N LYS A 31 -6.86 -0.96 -5.44
CA LYS A 31 -6.89 0.19 -6.36
C LYS A 31 -5.64 1.06 -6.23
N ALA A 32 -5.22 1.35 -5.00
CA ALA A 32 -3.96 2.06 -4.75
C ALA A 32 -2.76 1.29 -5.33
N SER A 33 -2.74 -0.04 -5.17
CA SER A 33 -1.67 -0.89 -5.72
C SER A 33 -1.63 -0.87 -7.24
N TYR A 34 -2.79 -0.97 -7.91
CA TYR A 34 -2.88 -0.90 -9.37
C TYR A 34 -2.44 0.46 -9.93
N GLY A 35 -2.77 1.56 -9.25
CA GLY A 35 -2.34 2.90 -9.66
C GLY A 35 -0.82 3.08 -9.67
N LEU A 36 -0.09 2.31 -8.85
CA LEU A 36 1.37 2.33 -8.79
C LEU A 36 2.04 1.27 -9.67
N ALA A 37 1.29 0.28 -10.15
CA ALA A 37 1.83 -0.87 -10.87
C ALA A 37 2.48 -0.51 -12.20
N GLU A 38 2.23 0.68 -12.76
CA GLU A 38 2.94 1.17 -13.95
C GLU A 38 4.43 1.43 -13.64
N TYR A 39 4.71 2.06 -12.51
CA TYR A 39 6.05 2.56 -12.14
C TYR A 39 6.80 1.63 -11.18
N TYR A 40 6.08 0.90 -10.33
CA TYR A 40 6.67 0.07 -9.27
C TYR A 40 6.20 -1.37 -9.38
N PHE A 41 7.04 -2.32 -8.96
CA PHE A 41 6.54 -3.63 -8.57
C PHE A 41 5.98 -3.52 -7.16
N VAL A 42 4.70 -3.87 -6.99
CA VAL A 42 4.00 -3.87 -5.71
C VAL A 42 3.73 -5.32 -5.32
N HIS A 43 4.24 -5.73 -4.16
CA HIS A 43 4.04 -7.08 -3.64
C HIS A 43 3.32 -7.02 -2.30
N ILE A 44 2.13 -7.63 -2.22
CA ILE A 44 1.30 -7.66 -1.01
C ILE A 44 1.37 -9.06 -0.42
N THR A 45 1.77 -9.16 0.84
CA THR A 45 1.81 -10.40 1.58
C THR A 45 1.09 -10.27 2.91
N LYS A 46 0.59 -11.38 3.43
CA LYS A 46 0.05 -11.44 4.78
C LYS A 46 1.22 -11.43 5.77
N ALA A 47 1.34 -10.38 6.58
CA ALA A 47 2.36 -10.28 7.62
C ALA A 47 1.90 -10.98 8.91
N THR A 48 0.65 -10.71 9.32
CA THR A 48 -0.03 -11.36 10.45
C THR A 48 -1.50 -11.57 10.12
N THR A 49 -2.31 -12.04 11.06
CA THR A 49 -3.76 -12.11 10.88
C THR A 49 -4.37 -10.75 10.57
N GLU A 50 -3.86 -9.67 11.14
CA GLU A 50 -4.42 -8.31 11.05
C GLU A 50 -3.61 -7.38 10.14
N LYS A 51 -2.38 -7.74 9.79
CA LYS A 51 -1.49 -6.86 9.04
C LYS A 51 -1.12 -7.40 7.67
N LEU A 52 -1.10 -6.51 6.69
CA LEU A 52 -0.52 -6.73 5.38
C LEU A 52 0.86 -6.07 5.31
N ALA A 53 1.81 -6.75 4.67
CA ALA A 53 3.08 -6.17 4.27
C ALA A 53 3.03 -5.85 2.78
N ILE A 54 3.10 -4.57 2.45
CA ILE A 54 3.08 -4.06 1.08
C ILE A 54 4.48 -3.59 0.75
N SER A 55 5.16 -4.30 -0.14
CA SER A 55 6.54 -4.02 -0.54
C SER A 55 6.60 -3.40 -1.92
N PHE A 56 7.42 -2.35 -2.06
CA PHE A 56 7.60 -1.59 -3.29
C PHE A 56 9.03 -1.77 -3.79
N TYR A 57 9.18 -2.04 -5.08
CA TYR A 57 10.45 -2.08 -5.80
C TYR A 57 10.36 -1.17 -7.02
N THR A 58 11.45 -0.48 -7.36
CA THR A 58 11.51 0.32 -8.59
C THR A 58 11.51 -0.59 -9.81
N LYS A 59 10.77 -0.20 -10.85
CA LYS A 59 10.99 -0.76 -12.18
C LYS A 59 12.15 0.01 -12.81
N ASN A 60 13.07 -0.70 -13.44
CA ASN A 60 14.09 -0.05 -14.25
C ASN A 60 13.45 0.42 -15.56
N ILE A 61 12.85 1.62 -15.54
CA ILE A 61 12.20 2.23 -16.69
C ILE A 61 13.20 3.22 -17.30
N THR A 62 13.67 2.91 -18.51
CA THR A 62 14.60 3.77 -19.25
C THR A 62 14.05 5.19 -19.38
N GLY A 63 14.80 6.18 -18.91
CA GLY A 63 14.42 7.60 -19.00
C GLY A 63 13.52 8.11 -17.87
N THR A 64 13.20 7.29 -16.86
CA THR A 64 12.43 7.72 -15.69
C THR A 64 13.22 7.45 -14.40
N PRO A 65 13.83 8.47 -13.77
CA PRO A 65 14.46 8.30 -12.47
C PRO A 65 13.38 8.13 -11.40
N LEU A 66 13.04 6.87 -11.08
CA LEU A 66 12.10 6.56 -10.01
C LEU A 66 12.83 6.51 -8.67
N VAL A 67 12.28 7.25 -7.71
CA VAL A 67 12.77 7.30 -6.32
C VAL A 67 11.86 6.41 -5.49
N ILE A 68 12.42 5.35 -4.92
CA ILE A 68 11.65 4.30 -4.25
C ILE A 68 10.91 4.81 -3.00
N GLU A 69 11.46 5.82 -2.33
CA GLU A 69 10.85 6.51 -1.19
C GLU A 69 9.49 7.13 -1.57
N ASN A 70 9.30 7.54 -2.82
CA ASN A 70 8.05 8.11 -3.29
C ASN A 70 6.94 7.07 -3.41
N ALA A 71 7.27 5.78 -3.59
CA ALA A 71 6.29 4.72 -3.77
C ALA A 71 5.35 4.61 -2.55
N VAL A 72 5.91 4.68 -1.33
CA VAL A 72 5.13 4.60 -0.09
C VAL A 72 4.19 5.79 0.04
N THR A 73 4.68 7.00 -0.21
CA THR A 73 3.89 8.24 -0.13
C THR A 73 2.76 8.24 -1.17
N LEU A 74 3.07 7.87 -2.42
CA LEU A 74 2.08 7.79 -3.49
C LEU A 74 1.00 6.74 -3.18
N PHE A 75 1.40 5.60 -2.61
CA PHE A 75 0.48 4.56 -2.21
C PHE A 75 -0.47 5.04 -1.10
N LEU A 76 0.06 5.64 -0.03
CA LEU A 76 -0.75 6.15 1.08
C LEU A 76 -1.70 7.27 0.62
N ASN A 77 -1.23 8.19 -0.23
CA ASN A 77 -2.08 9.22 -0.81
C ASN A 77 -3.23 8.62 -1.63
N ALA A 78 -2.96 7.62 -2.47
CA ALA A 78 -4.00 6.94 -3.24
C ALA A 78 -4.98 6.16 -2.35
N LEU A 79 -4.48 5.57 -1.27
CA LEU A 79 -5.28 4.84 -0.28
C LEU A 79 -6.23 5.80 0.45
N HIS A 80 -5.73 6.97 0.90
CA HIS A 80 -6.50 7.99 1.63
C HIS A 80 -7.41 8.83 0.73
N ALA A 81 -7.13 8.91 -0.57
CA ALA A 81 -8.02 9.54 -1.55
C ALA A 81 -9.27 8.71 -1.84
N THR A 82 -9.30 7.44 -1.41
CA THR A 82 -10.49 6.60 -1.48
C THR A 82 -11.30 6.82 -0.19
N PRO A 83 -12.59 7.24 -0.26
CA PRO A 83 -13.35 7.54 0.95
C PRO A 83 -13.44 6.30 1.85
N PRO A 84 -13.25 6.44 3.18
CA PRO A 84 -13.42 5.33 4.10
C PRO A 84 -14.86 4.79 3.98
N VAL A 85 -14.99 3.46 3.95
CA VAL A 85 -16.30 2.80 3.94
C VAL A 85 -17.09 3.30 5.15
N PRO A 86 -18.33 3.82 4.98
CA PRO A 86 -19.16 4.15 6.11
C PRO A 86 -19.30 2.91 7.00
N LEU A 87 -18.95 3.03 8.27
CA LEU A 87 -19.30 2.01 9.26
C LEU A 87 -20.82 1.77 9.14
N PRO A 88 -21.30 0.52 9.12
CA PRO A 88 -22.74 0.28 9.10
C PRO A 88 -23.34 1.02 10.30
N LEU A 89 -24.25 1.95 10.02
CA LEU A 89 -25.07 2.61 11.03
C LEU A 89 -25.73 1.48 11.82
N ALA A 90 -25.42 1.38 13.11
CA ALA A 90 -26.18 0.52 14.00
C ALA A 90 -27.65 0.96 13.86
N GLU A 91 -28.50 0.04 13.39
CA GLU A 91 -29.93 0.27 13.28
C GLU A 91 -30.45 0.63 14.67
N THR A 92 -30.71 1.92 14.90
CA THR A 92 -31.51 2.35 16.05
C THR A 92 -32.94 1.92 15.76
N HIS A 93 -33.30 0.74 16.26
CA HIS A 93 -34.68 0.34 16.43
C HIS A 93 -35.35 1.33 17.41
N HIS A 94 -36.30 2.11 16.91
CA HIS A 94 -37.28 2.85 17.69
C HIS A 94 -38.68 2.28 17.45
#